data_AF-A0A1S8TQ34-F1
#
_entry.id   AF-A0A1S8TQ34-F1
#
_cell.length_a   1.000
_cell.length_b   1.000
_cell.length_c   1.000
_cell.angle_alpha   90.00
_cell.angle_beta   90.00
_cell.angle_gamma   90.00
#
_symmetry.space_group_name_H-M   'P 1'
#
loop_
_entity.id
_entity.type
_entity.pdbx_description
1 polymer ?
#
loop_
_entity_poly.entity_id
_entity_poly.type
_entity_poly.pdbx_seq_one_letter_code
_entity_poly.pdbx_strand_id
1 'polypeptide(L)'
;MRNKKNLSIRERKDRKKIKKKEGFTLIELIAVIAIIGILAAALLPKVNGYIKEAKKVKVVDQCRKAVMAVESYNLTSSTPIADSSSVSSIQVSTSGAYKYLSGGKLDKLPGTTTITQCYEIVNGAEFDLSDNTDDLDTSSIVIQNTNTNT
;
A
#
# COMPACT_ATOMS: atom_id res chain seq x y z
N MET A 1 -9.60 -41.38 83.37
CA MET A 1 -9.96 -40.09 82.74
C MET A 1 -8.80 -39.62 81.86
N ARG A 2 -9.11 -39.03 80.71
CA ARG A 2 -8.25 -38.90 79.52
C ARG A 2 -6.97 -38.05 79.77
N ASN A 3 -5.81 -38.63 79.48
CA ASN A 3 -4.50 -37.96 79.49
C ASN A 3 -4.36 -37.10 78.22
N LYS A 4 -4.34 -35.77 78.37
CA LYS A 4 -4.17 -34.83 77.24
C LYS A 4 -2.69 -34.80 76.85
N LYS A 5 -2.33 -35.47 75.75
CA LYS A 5 -1.02 -35.31 75.10
C LYS A 5 -0.91 -33.87 74.59
N ASN A 6 0.02 -33.09 75.14
CA ASN A 6 0.38 -31.76 74.63
C ASN A 6 1.08 -31.92 73.27
N LEU A 7 0.35 -31.58 72.19
CA LEU A 7 0.87 -31.55 70.84
C LEU A 7 1.48 -30.16 70.58
N SER A 8 2.80 -30.05 70.66
CA SER A 8 3.50 -28.82 70.26
C SER A 8 3.54 -28.75 68.73
N ILE A 9 2.69 -27.90 68.14
CA ILE A 9 2.80 -27.57 66.73
C ILE A 9 4.01 -26.65 66.57
N ARG A 10 5.09 -27.19 66.00
CA ARG A 10 6.25 -26.40 65.54
C ARG A 10 5.82 -25.62 64.30
N GLU A 11 5.58 -24.32 64.42
CA GLU A 11 5.46 -23.42 63.28
C GLU A 11 6.76 -23.47 62.45
N ARG A 12 6.71 -24.14 61.29
CA ARG A 12 7.73 -23.96 60.27
C ARG A 12 7.50 -22.60 59.63
N LYS A 13 8.26 -21.59 60.08
CA LYS A 13 8.35 -20.29 59.41
C LYS A 13 9.05 -20.47 58.07
N ASP A 14 8.29 -20.79 57.03
CA ASP A 14 8.76 -20.82 55.65
C ASP A 14 9.24 -19.42 55.27
N ARG A 15 10.57 -19.20 55.31
CA ARG A 15 11.18 -17.97 54.83
C ARG A 15 11.07 -17.95 53.30
N LYS A 16 9.96 -17.41 52.80
CA LYS A 16 9.73 -17.11 51.38
C LYS A 16 10.88 -16.21 50.91
N LYS A 17 11.89 -16.77 50.23
CA LYS A 17 12.99 -16.01 49.62
C LYS A 17 12.37 -15.05 48.61
N ILE A 18 12.40 -13.76 48.88
CA ILE A 18 12.04 -12.74 47.89
C ILE A 18 13.06 -12.88 46.76
N LYS A 19 12.64 -13.39 45.61
CA LYS A 19 13.47 -13.39 44.40
C LYS A 19 13.75 -11.92 44.08
N LYS A 20 15.03 -11.53 44.07
CA LYS A 20 15.42 -10.20 43.62
C LYS A 20 14.95 -10.06 42.17
N LYS A 21 14.09 -9.09 41.89
CA LYS A 21 13.74 -8.74 40.52
C LYS A 21 14.97 -8.06 39.93
N GLU A 22 15.59 -8.68 38.93
CA GLU A 22 16.61 -8.03 38.14
C GLU A 22 15.91 -6.93 37.32
N GLY A 23 16.29 -5.68 37.58
CA GLY A 23 15.77 -4.51 36.87
C GLY A 23 16.65 -4.20 35.68
N PHE A 24 16.03 -3.72 34.60
CA PHE A 24 16.75 -3.21 33.43
C PHE A 24 17.53 -1.95 33.81
N THR A 25 18.77 -1.82 33.36
CA THR A 25 19.57 -0.63 33.66
C THR A 25 19.20 0.52 32.72
N LEU A 26 19.26 1.77 33.21
CA LEU A 26 19.00 2.95 32.35
C LEU A 26 20.00 3.04 31.20
N ILE A 27 21.24 2.59 31.41
CA ILE A 27 22.27 2.62 30.38
C ILE A 27 21.96 1.65 29.23
N GLU A 28 21.41 0.46 29.51
CA GLU A 28 20.96 -0.46 28.46
C GLU A 28 19.84 0.16 27.64
N LEU A 29 18.89 0.85 28.28
CA LEU A 29 17.80 1.50 27.58
C LEU A 29 18.30 2.65 26.69
N ILE A 30 19.22 3.47 27.19
CA ILE A 30 19.80 4.61 26.46
C ILE A 30 20.60 4.12 25.24
N ALA A 31 21.41 3.08 25.39
CA ALA A 31 22.17 2.51 24.29
C ALA A 31 21.25 1.97 23.17
N VAL A 32 20.13 1.33 23.54
CA VAL A 32 19.17 0.78 22.57
C VAL A 32 18.47 1.88 21.77
N ILE A 33 17.95 2.92 22.42
CA ILE A 33 17.28 4.02 21.70
C ILE A 33 18.28 4.81 20.84
N ALA A 34 19.55 4.91 21.26
CA ALA A 34 20.59 5.54 20.47
C ALA A 34 20.86 4.78 19.16
N ILE A 35 20.97 3.45 19.23
CA ILE A 35 21.18 2.61 18.02
C ILE A 35 19.94 2.65 17.12
N ILE A 36 18.72 2.53 17.68
CA ILE A 36 17.47 2.63 16.90
C ILE A 36 17.36 4.01 16.23
N GLY A 37 17.74 5.09 16.91
CA GLY A 37 17.72 6.44 16.36
C GLY A 37 18.61 6.61 15.13
N ILE A 38 19.84 6.06 15.16
CA ILE A 38 20.78 6.11 14.03
C ILE A 38 20.22 5.32 12.84
N LEU A 39 19.73 4.10 13.08
CA LEU A 39 19.15 3.26 12.03
C LEU A 39 17.90 3.89 11.42
N ALA A 40 17.00 4.44 12.25
CA ALA A 40 15.80 5.12 11.80
C ALA A 40 16.13 6.33 10.92
N ALA A 41 17.06 7.19 11.35
CA ALA A 41 17.47 8.37 10.59
C ALA A 41 18.01 8.02 9.19
N ALA A 42 18.79 6.93 9.06
CA ALA A 42 19.33 6.49 7.78
C ALA A 42 18.27 5.83 6.86
N LEU A 43 17.21 5.27 7.41
CA LEU A 43 16.18 4.53 6.66
C LEU A 43 15.08 5.43 6.10
N LEU A 44 14.68 6.48 6.82
CA LEU A 44 13.56 7.36 6.45
C LEU A 44 13.58 7.88 5.00
N PRO A 45 14.68 8.46 4.47
CA PRO A 45 14.65 9.04 3.11
C PRO A 45 14.40 8.00 2.02
N LYS A 46 14.86 6.75 2.22
CA LYS A 46 14.69 5.67 1.24
C LYS A 46 13.25 5.19 1.17
N VAL A 47 12.54 5.17 2.30
CA VAL A 47 11.16 4.69 2.39
C VAL A 47 10.21 5.56 1.56
N ASN A 48 10.39 6.88 1.57
CA ASN A 48 9.53 7.80 0.82
C ASN A 48 9.55 7.53 -0.71
N GLY A 49 10.73 7.25 -1.27
CA GLY A 49 10.87 6.93 -2.70
C GLY A 49 10.16 5.63 -3.07
N TYR A 50 10.38 4.55 -2.29
CA TYR A 50 9.72 3.27 -2.54
C TYR A 50 8.20 3.33 -2.43
N ILE A 51 7.67 4.14 -1.51
CA ILE A 51 6.23 4.36 -1.38
C ILE A 51 5.67 5.05 -2.63
N LYS A 52 6.37 6.07 -3.16
CA LYS A 52 5.96 6.77 -4.38
C LYS A 52 5.93 5.81 -5.58
N GLU A 53 6.98 5.00 -5.75
CA GLU A 53 7.04 4.00 -6.82
C GLU A 53 5.94 2.94 -6.69
N ALA A 54 5.68 2.44 -5.48
CA ALA A 54 4.60 1.49 -5.24
C ALA A 54 3.22 2.09 -5.59
N LYS A 55 3.02 3.39 -5.38
CA LYS A 55 1.80 4.10 -5.80
C LYS A 55 1.72 4.25 -7.32
N LYS A 56 2.82 4.60 -7.99
CA LYS A 56 2.90 4.63 -9.47
C LYS A 56 2.57 3.27 -10.08
N VAL A 57 3.09 2.17 -9.52
CA VAL A 57 2.75 0.82 -9.98
C VAL A 57 1.25 0.53 -9.91
N LYS A 58 0.55 1.03 -8.87
CA LYS A 58 -0.92 0.89 -8.79
C LYS A 58 -1.65 1.64 -9.90
N VAL A 59 -1.19 2.85 -10.25
CA VAL A 59 -1.72 3.61 -11.38
C VAL A 59 -1.53 2.84 -12.69
N VAL A 60 -0.33 2.32 -12.94
CA VAL A 60 -0.05 1.51 -14.15
C VAL A 60 -0.94 0.27 -14.21
N ASP A 61 -1.10 -0.45 -13.10
CA ASP A 61 -1.99 -1.62 -13.01
C ASP A 61 -3.45 -1.26 -13.34
N GLN A 62 -3.95 -0.14 -12.83
CA GLN A 62 -5.30 0.34 -13.14
C GLN A 62 -5.44 0.78 -14.61
N CYS A 63 -4.47 1.50 -15.15
CA CYS A 63 -4.43 1.85 -16.58
C CYS A 63 -4.49 0.58 -17.44
N ARG A 64 -3.72 -0.46 -17.09
CA ARG A 64 -3.71 -1.74 -17.79
C ARG A 64 -5.06 -2.43 -17.76
N LYS A 65 -5.74 -2.43 -16.61
CA LYS A 65 -7.11 -2.95 -16.47
C LYS A 65 -8.10 -2.19 -17.35
N ALA A 66 -8.01 -0.86 -17.38
CA ALA A 66 -8.89 -0.03 -18.19
C ALA A 66 -8.72 -0.33 -19.69
N VAL A 67 -7.46 -0.37 -20.18
CA VAL A 67 -7.13 -0.70 -21.58
C VAL A 67 -7.62 -2.10 -21.94
N MET A 68 -7.25 -3.12 -21.15
CA MET A 68 -7.67 -4.49 -21.42
C MET A 68 -9.20 -4.67 -21.42
N ALA A 69 -9.91 -3.94 -20.55
CA ALA A 69 -11.36 -4.02 -20.48
C ALA A 69 -12.03 -3.42 -21.72
N VAL A 70 -11.52 -2.29 -22.20
CA VAL A 70 -12.00 -1.65 -23.43
C VAL A 70 -11.68 -2.49 -24.66
N GLU A 71 -10.45 -2.99 -24.78
CA GLU A 71 -10.05 -3.87 -25.88
C GLU A 71 -10.92 -5.13 -25.93
N SER A 72 -11.10 -5.81 -24.79
CA SER A 72 -11.93 -7.01 -24.69
C SER A 72 -13.39 -6.75 -25.08
N TYR A 73 -13.93 -5.59 -24.71
CA TYR A 73 -15.27 -5.19 -25.11
C TYR A 73 -15.35 -4.90 -26.62
N ASN A 74 -14.40 -4.13 -27.15
CA ASN A 74 -14.35 -3.72 -28.55
C ASN A 74 -14.21 -4.91 -29.51
N LEU A 75 -13.59 -6.02 -29.08
CA LEU A 75 -13.54 -7.26 -29.87
C LEU A 75 -14.90 -7.92 -30.10
N THR A 76 -15.90 -7.64 -29.26
CA THR A 76 -17.21 -8.33 -29.29
C THR A 76 -18.40 -7.40 -29.53
N SER A 77 -18.19 -6.09 -29.49
CA SER A 77 -19.25 -5.08 -29.60
C SER A 77 -19.38 -4.52 -31.01
N SER A 78 -20.61 -4.35 -31.49
CA SER A 78 -20.91 -3.62 -32.72
C SER A 78 -20.76 -2.10 -32.58
N THR A 79 -20.64 -1.59 -31.35
CA THR A 79 -20.44 -0.18 -31.03
C THR A 79 -19.20 -0.05 -30.13
N PRO A 80 -17.99 0.01 -30.72
CA PRO A 80 -16.77 0.09 -29.95
C PRO A 80 -16.67 1.41 -29.18
N ILE A 81 -16.03 1.35 -28.01
CA ILE A 81 -15.68 2.52 -27.21
C ILE A 81 -14.43 3.14 -27.82
N ALA A 82 -14.47 4.44 -28.09
CA ALA A 82 -13.32 5.17 -28.63
C ALA A 82 -12.23 5.35 -27.58
N ASP A 83 -10.96 5.36 -28.00
CA ASP A 83 -9.80 5.52 -27.10
C ASP A 83 -9.78 6.88 -26.38
N SER A 84 -10.44 7.89 -26.94
CA SER A 84 -10.63 9.20 -26.30
C SER A 84 -11.64 9.19 -25.15
N SER A 85 -12.36 8.09 -24.95
CA SER A 85 -13.33 7.97 -23.86
C SER A 85 -12.62 8.02 -22.51
N SER A 86 -13.25 8.64 -21.52
CA SER A 86 -12.68 8.73 -20.18
C SER A 86 -12.95 7.47 -19.35
N VAL A 87 -12.05 7.15 -18.41
CA VAL A 87 -12.17 6.00 -17.49
C VAL A 87 -13.48 6.00 -16.70
N SER A 88 -14.03 7.19 -16.39
CA SER A 88 -15.34 7.33 -15.74
C SER A 88 -16.47 6.67 -16.53
N SER A 89 -16.44 6.70 -17.87
CA SER A 89 -17.45 6.10 -18.73
C SER A 89 -17.40 4.57 -18.76
N ILE A 90 -16.26 3.99 -18.39
CA ILE A 90 -16.02 2.53 -18.41
C ILE A 90 -16.21 1.93 -17.03
N GLN A 91 -15.95 2.70 -15.97
CA GLN A 91 -16.19 2.29 -14.57
C GLN A 91 -17.67 2.40 -14.15
N VAL A 92 -18.60 2.59 -15.09
CA VAL A 92 -20.04 2.56 -14.82
C VAL A 92 -20.55 1.13 -14.98
N SER A 93 -21.26 0.59 -13.98
CA SER A 93 -21.84 -0.76 -13.99
C SER A 93 -22.84 -1.05 -15.12
N THR A 94 -23.13 -0.10 -16.00
CA THR A 94 -23.97 -0.27 -17.20
C THR A 94 -23.16 -0.26 -18.51
N SER A 95 -21.91 0.21 -18.50
CA SER A 95 -20.98 0.21 -19.66
C SER A 95 -20.55 -1.20 -20.06
N GLY A 96 -20.73 -1.65 -21.30
CA GLY A 96 -20.35 -3.04 -21.67
C GLY A 96 -18.90 -3.45 -21.33
N ALA A 97 -17.98 -2.49 -21.21
CA ALA A 97 -16.61 -2.71 -20.73
C ALA A 97 -16.49 -3.00 -19.22
N TYR A 98 -17.44 -2.61 -18.36
CA TYR A 98 -17.39 -2.84 -16.90
C TYR A 98 -17.24 -4.32 -16.56
N LYS A 99 -17.81 -5.21 -17.39
CA LYS A 99 -17.74 -6.67 -17.24
C LYS A 99 -16.30 -7.16 -17.20
N TYR A 100 -15.42 -6.50 -17.96
CA TYR A 100 -14.03 -6.90 -18.13
C TYR A 100 -13.08 -6.24 -17.11
N LEU A 101 -13.56 -5.30 -16.29
CA LEU A 101 -12.78 -4.73 -15.18
C LEU A 101 -12.58 -5.71 -14.01
N SER A 102 -13.24 -6.89 -14.04
CA SER A 102 -13.08 -7.96 -13.04
C SER A 102 -13.21 -7.48 -11.58
N GLY A 103 -14.13 -6.54 -11.32
CA GLY A 103 -14.34 -5.97 -9.97
C GLY A 103 -13.25 -5.00 -9.50
N GLY A 104 -12.24 -4.72 -10.34
CA GLY A 104 -11.20 -3.73 -10.06
C GLY A 104 -11.74 -2.31 -10.15
N LYS A 105 -11.58 -1.54 -9.07
CA LYS A 105 -11.83 -0.09 -9.08
C LYS A 105 -10.65 0.62 -9.73
N LEU A 106 -10.92 1.71 -10.46
CA LEU A 106 -9.90 2.60 -11.02
C LEU A 106 -9.77 3.86 -10.16
N ASP A 107 -9.65 3.67 -8.84
CA ASP A 107 -9.70 4.73 -7.83
C ASP A 107 -8.41 5.55 -7.72
N LYS A 108 -7.38 5.25 -8.52
CA LYS A 108 -6.14 6.03 -8.65
C LYS A 108 -6.10 6.78 -9.99
N LEU A 109 -7.10 6.61 -10.84
CA LEU A 109 -7.25 7.31 -12.10
C LEU A 109 -8.33 8.39 -11.92
N PRO A 110 -8.02 9.68 -12.10
CA PRO A 110 -9.06 10.70 -12.18
C PRO A 110 -10.09 10.34 -13.25
N GLY A 111 -11.37 10.62 -12.99
CA GLY A 111 -12.47 10.25 -13.90
C GLY A 111 -12.35 10.84 -15.31
N THR A 112 -11.55 11.88 -15.49
CA THR A 112 -11.23 12.54 -16.76
C THR A 112 -10.14 11.85 -17.57
N THR A 113 -9.34 10.97 -16.95
CA THR A 113 -8.25 10.23 -17.62
C THR A 113 -8.81 9.49 -18.82
N THR A 114 -8.19 9.66 -20.00
CA THR A 114 -8.64 8.99 -21.23
C THR A 114 -8.00 7.62 -21.40
N ILE A 115 -8.60 6.75 -22.20
CA ILE A 115 -8.02 5.43 -22.49
C ILE A 115 -6.72 5.57 -23.29
N THR A 116 -6.61 6.58 -24.15
CA THR A 116 -5.33 6.94 -24.79
C THR A 116 -4.25 7.22 -23.74
N GLN A 117 -4.53 8.02 -22.71
CA GLN A 117 -3.56 8.29 -21.65
C GLN A 117 -3.17 7.02 -20.88
N CYS A 118 -4.14 6.13 -20.61
CA CYS A 118 -3.86 4.84 -19.99
C CYS A 118 -2.96 3.95 -20.87
N TYR A 119 -3.20 3.94 -22.18
CA TYR A 119 -2.38 3.20 -23.15
C TYR A 119 -0.93 3.70 -23.18
N GLU A 120 -0.73 5.01 -23.21
CA GLU A 120 0.60 5.62 -23.15
C GLU A 120 1.34 5.27 -21.85
N ILE A 121 0.67 5.35 -20.70
CA ILE A 121 1.26 4.98 -19.40
C ILE A 121 1.66 3.50 -19.36
N VAL A 122 0.84 2.61 -19.92
CA VAL A 122 1.16 1.18 -20.00
C VAL A 122 2.37 0.92 -20.92
N ASN A 123 2.57 1.76 -21.94
CA ASN A 123 3.71 1.70 -22.85
C ASN A 123 4.95 2.46 -22.37
N GLY A 124 4.93 3.00 -21.15
CA GLY A 124 6.09 3.62 -20.53
C GLY A 124 6.16 5.15 -20.65
N ALA A 125 5.03 5.82 -20.93
CA ALA A 125 4.96 7.26 -20.74
C ALA A 125 5.27 7.63 -19.29
N GLU A 126 6.03 8.70 -19.11
CA GLU A 126 6.35 9.21 -17.79
C GLU A 126 5.18 10.01 -17.22
N PHE A 127 4.91 9.84 -15.94
CA PHE A 127 3.85 10.52 -15.22
C PHE A 127 4.23 10.69 -13.76
N ASP A 128 3.54 11.60 -13.08
CA ASP A 128 3.60 11.78 -11.65
C ASP A 128 2.23 11.63 -10.97
N LEU A 129 2.27 11.54 -9.65
CA LEU A 129 1.09 11.51 -8.80
C LEU A 129 0.74 12.94 -8.38
N SER A 130 -0.54 13.19 -8.11
CA SER A 130 -0.96 14.47 -7.54
C SER A 130 -0.31 14.68 -6.17
N ASP A 131 0.11 15.91 -5.88
CA ASP A 131 0.75 16.23 -4.59
C ASP A 131 -0.19 16.02 -3.39
N ASN A 132 -1.51 16.12 -3.62
CA ASN A 132 -2.52 16.08 -2.57
C ASN A 132 -3.27 14.75 -2.50
N THR A 133 -3.31 14.00 -3.59
CA THR A 133 -3.99 12.70 -3.67
C THR A 133 -3.06 11.70 -4.34
N ASP A 134 -2.98 10.47 -3.86
CA ASP A 134 -2.13 9.42 -4.43
C ASP A 134 -2.60 8.93 -5.83
N ASP A 135 -3.32 9.78 -6.54
CA ASP A 135 -3.93 9.55 -7.83
C ASP A 135 -2.99 10.08 -8.93
N LEU A 136 -3.19 9.59 -10.15
CA LEU A 136 -2.49 10.07 -11.34
C LEU A 136 -2.71 11.58 -11.54
N ASP A 137 -1.64 12.36 -11.75
CA ASP A 137 -1.76 13.71 -12.29
C ASP A 137 -1.79 13.65 -13.82
N THR A 138 -2.97 13.82 -14.40
CA THR A 138 -3.15 13.78 -15.86
C THR A 138 -2.36 14.86 -16.61
N SER A 139 -1.95 15.93 -15.94
CA SER A 139 -1.19 17.04 -16.52
C SER A 139 0.30 16.72 -16.66
N SER A 140 0.79 15.78 -15.85
CA SER A 140 2.19 15.36 -15.81
C SER A 140 2.55 14.31 -16.87
N ILE A 141 1.54 13.81 -17.62
CA ILE A 141 1.74 12.74 -18.60
C ILE A 141 2.56 13.27 -19.76
N VAL A 142 3.80 12.78 -19.88
CA VAL A 142 4.68 13.07 -21.01
C VAL A 142 4.45 11.99 -22.06
N ILE A 143 3.66 12.33 -23.09
CA ILE A 143 3.47 11.44 -24.25
C ILE A 143 4.80 11.37 -24.98
N GLN A 144 5.42 10.19 -24.98
CA GLN A 144 6.62 9.92 -25.76
C GLN A 144 6.22 9.92 -27.23
N ASN A 145 6.33 11.06 -27.90
CA ASN A 145 6.17 11.11 -29.35
C ASN A 145 7.31 10.28 -29.95
N THR A 146 7.05 9.02 -30.30
CA THR A 146 8.02 8.08 -30.88
C THR A 146 8.35 8.40 -32.34
N ASN A 147 8.37 9.69 -32.71
CA ASN A 147 8.79 10.16 -34.02
C ASN A 147 10.00 11.09 -33.90
N THR A 148 11.14 10.52 -33.53
CA THR A 148 12.44 11.05 -33.94
C THR A 148 13.14 9.98 -34.76
N ASN A 149 12.68 9.80 -35.99
CA ASN A 149 13.43 9.13 -37.04
C ASN A 149 13.38 10.01 -38.28
N THR A 150 14.21 11.04 -38.28
CA THR A 150 14.69 11.79 -39.43
C THR A 150 16.15 12.10 -39.19
#